data_AF-A0A353T887-F1
#
_entry.id   AF-A0A353T887-F1
#
_cell.length_a   1.000
_cell.length_b   1.000
_cell.length_c   1.000
_cell.angle_alpha   90.00
_cell.angle_beta   90.00
_cell.angle_gamma   90.00
#
_symmetry.space_group_name_H-M   'P 1'
#
loop_
_entity.id
_entity.type
_entity.pdbx_description
1 polymer ?
#
loop_
_entity_poly.entity_id
_entity_poly.type
_entity_poly.pdbx_seq_one_letter_code
_entity_poly.pdbx_strand_id
1 'polypeptide(L)'
;MVEDQKIIVKQCSRKQVIIMVVCAAVIFLSGIAIGIGTTVLLAQNRFIKIAPSHMTAESLTKKISKKYDLNSQQTAQVQTLLSDMFAKGKLNRDEMDARRDADAEIMIAQMKLILTDEQFAKWNENFTKLRAKFKKFR
;
A
#
# COMPACT_ATOMS: atom_id res chain seq x y z
N MET A 1 49.29 -38.94 -19.13
CA MET A 1 48.60 -37.67 -18.79
C MET A 1 47.12 -37.88 -19.00
N VAL A 2 46.34 -38.12 -17.95
CA VAL A 2 44.98 -37.60 -17.70
C VAL A 2 44.75 -37.83 -16.20
N GLU A 3 44.75 -36.76 -15.42
CA GLU A 3 44.46 -36.79 -13.99
C GLU A 3 42.98 -37.10 -13.74
N ASP A 4 42.76 -38.15 -12.96
CA ASP A 4 41.47 -38.65 -12.52
C ASP A 4 40.86 -37.66 -11.49
N GLN A 5 40.06 -36.70 -11.98
CA GLN A 5 39.32 -35.76 -11.14
C GLN A 5 38.21 -36.50 -10.39
N LYS A 6 38.56 -37.06 -9.23
CA LYS A 6 37.61 -37.51 -8.19
C LYS A 6 36.81 -36.30 -7.70
N ILE A 7 35.63 -36.10 -8.27
CA ILE A 7 34.60 -35.21 -7.72
C ILE A 7 34.13 -35.81 -6.40
N ILE A 8 34.68 -35.30 -5.29
CA ILE A 8 34.22 -35.62 -3.94
C ILE A 8 32.84 -34.97 -3.78
N VAL A 9 31.78 -35.72 -4.10
CA VAL A 9 30.42 -35.37 -3.70
C VAL A 9 30.34 -35.55 -2.19
N LYS A 10 30.62 -34.46 -1.47
CA LYS A 10 30.52 -34.41 -0.01
C LYS A 10 29.06 -34.66 0.36
N GLN A 11 28.75 -35.84 0.90
CA GLN A 11 27.42 -36.16 1.43
C GLN A 11 27.07 -35.16 2.54
N CYS A 12 26.31 -34.12 2.18
CA CYS A 12 25.75 -33.18 3.16
C CYS A 12 24.73 -33.93 4.01
N SER A 13 24.99 -34.03 5.30
CA SER A 13 24.05 -34.57 6.27
C SER A 13 22.76 -33.75 6.22
N ARG A 14 21.58 -34.40 6.25
CA ARG A 14 20.26 -33.72 6.29
C ARG A 14 20.20 -32.64 7.37
N LYS A 15 20.93 -32.82 8.48
CA LYS A 15 21.05 -31.83 9.56
C LYS A 15 21.76 -30.54 9.13
N GLN A 16 22.78 -30.62 8.27
CA GLN A 16 23.48 -29.45 7.73
C GLN A 16 22.59 -28.66 6.77
N VAL A 17 21.81 -29.34 5.93
CA VAL A 17 20.88 -28.68 5.01
C VAL A 17 19.79 -27.92 5.78
N ILE A 18 19.24 -28.52 6.83
CA ILE A 18 18.24 -27.87 7.68
C ILE A 18 18.81 -26.62 8.36
N ILE A 19 20.02 -26.70 8.92
CA ILE A 19 20.68 -25.55 9.56
C ILE A 19 20.93 -24.42 8.54
N MET A 20 21.34 -24.78 7.32
CA MET A 20 21.59 -23.80 6.26
C MET A 20 20.31 -23.08 5.83
N VAL A 21 19.20 -23.82 5.70
CA VAL A 21 17.89 -23.25 5.37
C VAL A 21 17.37 -22.35 6.49
N VAL A 22 17.53 -22.73 7.76
CA VAL A 22 17.13 -21.89 8.90
C VAL A 22 17.94 -20.60 8.95
N CYS A 23 19.25 -20.66 8.76
CA CYS A 23 20.09 -19.46 8.69
C CYS A 23 19.68 -18.54 7.53
N ALA A 24 19.44 -19.11 6.34
CA ALA A 24 18.98 -18.33 5.19
C ALA A 24 17.63 -17.66 5.45
N ALA A 25 16.68 -18.38 6.08
CA ALA A 25 15.38 -17.83 6.44
C ALA A 25 15.49 -16.68 7.46
N VAL A 26 16.35 -16.79 8.46
CA VAL A 26 16.57 -15.74 9.46
C VAL A 26 17.16 -14.47 8.84
N ILE A 27 18.15 -14.61 7.94
CA ILE A 27 18.74 -13.48 7.21
C ILE A 27 17.71 -12.82 6.28
N PHE A 28 16.89 -13.63 5.62
CA PHE A 28 15.86 -13.12 4.73
C PHE A 28 14.76 -12.36 5.49
N LEU A 29 14.29 -12.89 6.62
CA LEU A 29 13.28 -12.25 7.45
C LEU A 29 13.78 -10.95 8.09
N SER A 30 15.06 -10.90 8.50
CA SER A 30 15.64 -9.66 9.04
C SER A 30 15.81 -8.58 7.98
N GLY A 31 16.20 -8.95 6.76
CA GLY A 31 16.24 -8.04 5.61
C GLY A 31 14.86 -7.44 5.29
N ILE A 32 13.80 -8.26 5.30
CA ILE A 32 12.42 -7.80 5.10
C ILE A 32 12.00 -6.81 6.19
N ALA A 33 12.29 -7.10 7.46
CA ALA A 33 11.93 -6.22 8.57
C ALA A 33 12.57 -4.82 8.45
N ILE A 34 13.84 -4.76 8.05
CA ILE A 34 14.57 -3.49 7.85
C ILE A 34 14.04 -2.74 6.62
N GLY A 35 13.76 -3.46 5.52
CA GLY A 35 13.22 -2.88 4.29
C GLY A 35 11.82 -2.28 4.47
N ILE A 36 10.93 -2.96 5.21
CA ILE A 36 9.59 -2.45 5.50
C ILE A 36 9.66 -1.24 6.44
N GLY A 37 10.46 -1.32 7.52
CA GLY A 37 10.55 -0.23 8.51
C GLY A 37 11.03 1.10 7.92
N THR A 38 12.02 1.06 7.03
CA THR A 38 12.56 2.24 6.37
C THR A 38 11.59 2.87 5.38
N THR A 39 10.89 2.05 4.60
CA THR A 39 9.92 2.53 3.60
C THR A 39 8.67 3.14 4.27
N VAL A 40 8.20 2.56 5.37
CA VAL A 40 7.04 3.06 6.13
C VAL A 40 7.35 4.40 6.81
N LEU A 41 8.55 4.58 7.37
CA LEU A 41 8.96 5.85 8.00
C LEU A 41 9.06 6.99 6.97
N LEU A 42 9.62 6.72 5.78
CA LEU A 42 9.67 7.68 4.69
C LEU A 42 8.28 8.01 4.13
N ALA A 43 7.40 7.01 4.04
CA ALA A 43 6.02 7.21 3.63
C ALA A 43 5.26 8.07 4.68
N GLN A 44 5.41 7.79 5.97
CA GLN A 44 4.74 8.57 7.02
C GLN A 44 5.17 10.04 7.00
N ASN A 45 6.45 10.34 6.85
CA ASN A 45 6.93 11.73 6.88
C ASN A 45 6.49 12.54 5.64
N ARG A 46 6.17 11.88 4.52
CA ARG A 46 5.69 12.53 3.29
C ARG A 46 4.16 12.59 3.21
N PHE A 47 3.47 11.58 3.74
CA PHE A 47 2.00 11.51 3.72
C PHE A 47 1.33 12.25 4.89
N ILE A 48 1.97 12.49 6.04
CA ILE A 48 1.30 13.17 7.18
C ILE A 48 1.09 14.69 6.94
N LYS A 49 1.70 15.30 5.92
CA LYS A 49 1.23 16.58 5.37
C LYS A 49 0.00 16.39 4.46
N ILE A 50 -0.94 15.55 4.90
CA ILE A 50 -2.30 15.45 4.36
C ILE A 50 -2.87 16.86 4.39
N ALA A 51 -3.06 17.43 3.20
CA ALA A 51 -3.93 18.57 3.04
C ALA A 51 -5.27 18.25 3.71
N PRO A 52 -5.84 19.15 4.52
CA PRO A 52 -7.06 18.88 5.28
C PRO A 52 -8.13 18.31 4.35
N SER A 53 -8.76 17.19 4.76
CA SER A 53 -9.70 16.40 3.95
C SER A 53 -10.94 17.17 3.46
N HIS A 54 -11.10 18.42 3.88
CA HIS A 54 -12.23 19.30 3.54
C HIS A 54 -11.82 20.52 2.69
N MET A 55 -10.60 20.57 2.14
CA MET A 55 -10.20 21.67 1.25
C MET A 55 -11.03 21.64 -0.04
N THR A 56 -11.93 22.61 -0.19
CA THR A 56 -12.66 22.84 -1.44
C THR A 56 -11.81 23.67 -2.41
N ALA A 57 -12.09 23.57 -3.71
CA ALA A 57 -11.47 24.40 -4.73
C ALA A 57 -11.55 25.89 -4.36
N GLU A 58 -12.71 26.35 -3.86
CA GLU A 58 -12.91 27.73 -3.41
C GLU A 58 -12.02 28.12 -2.23
N SER A 59 -11.92 27.27 -1.20
CA SER A 59 -11.06 27.54 -0.03
C SER A 59 -9.57 27.63 -0.40
N LEU A 60 -9.16 26.85 -1.39
CA LEU A 60 -7.79 26.82 -1.88
C LEU A 60 -7.52 28.01 -2.81
N THR A 61 -8.46 28.36 -3.69
CA THR A 61 -8.40 29.58 -4.51
C THR A 61 -8.28 30.80 -3.62
N LYS A 62 -9.08 30.92 -2.55
CA LYS A 62 -9.02 32.07 -1.62
C LYS A 62 -7.66 32.17 -0.93
N LYS A 63 -7.05 31.04 -0.55
CA LYS A 63 -5.70 31.01 0.02
C LYS A 63 -4.63 31.41 -0.99
N ILE A 64 -4.71 30.92 -2.22
CA ILE A 64 -3.76 31.23 -3.30
C ILE A 64 -3.90 32.69 -3.72
N SER A 65 -5.13 33.16 -3.95
CA SER A 65 -5.44 34.54 -4.30
C SER A 65 -4.89 35.52 -3.26
N LYS A 66 -5.10 35.24 -1.96
CA LYS A 66 -4.55 36.07 -0.88
C LYS A 66 -3.01 35.98 -0.75
N LYS A 67 -2.42 34.82 -1.04
CA LYS A 67 -0.97 34.62 -0.89
C LYS A 67 -0.15 35.26 -2.00
N TYR A 68 -0.72 35.36 -3.20
CA TYR A 68 -0.06 35.86 -4.40
C TYR A 68 -0.68 37.16 -4.92
N ASP A 69 -1.56 37.79 -4.14
CA ASP A 69 -2.29 39.02 -4.48
C ASP A 69 -2.88 38.98 -5.90
N LEU A 70 -3.57 37.89 -6.22
CA LEU A 70 -4.14 37.68 -7.54
C LEU A 70 -5.28 38.66 -7.81
N ASN A 71 -5.35 39.20 -9.02
CA ASN A 71 -6.49 40.01 -9.44
C ASN A 71 -7.74 39.15 -9.68
N SER A 72 -8.88 39.80 -9.94
CA SER A 72 -10.17 39.11 -10.12
C SER A 72 -10.16 38.12 -11.28
N GLN A 73 -9.54 38.48 -12.41
CA GLN A 73 -9.44 37.63 -13.59
C GLN A 73 -8.56 36.40 -13.34
N GLN A 74 -7.41 36.58 -12.69
CA GLN A 74 -6.50 35.48 -12.31
C GLN A 74 -7.14 34.56 -11.26
N THR A 75 -7.86 35.14 -10.30
CA THR A 75 -8.57 34.38 -9.26
C THR A 75 -9.64 33.48 -9.88
N ALA A 76 -10.41 33.99 -10.86
CA ALA A 76 -11.40 33.20 -11.59
C ALA A 76 -10.75 32.05 -12.38
N GLN A 77 -9.64 32.29 -13.06
CA GLN A 77 -8.91 31.25 -13.80
C GLN A 77 -8.38 30.15 -12.87
N VAL A 78 -7.81 30.52 -11.72
CA VAL A 78 -7.33 29.55 -10.72
C VAL A 78 -8.50 28.77 -10.13
N GLN A 79 -9.65 29.39 -9.88
CA GLN A 79 -10.84 28.69 -9.40
C GLN A 79 -11.35 27.64 -10.37
N THR A 80 -11.44 27.97 -11.66
CA THR A 80 -11.86 27.02 -12.70
C THR A 80 -10.87 25.85 -12.79
N LEU A 81 -9.57 26.14 -12.85
CA LEU A 81 -8.53 25.11 -12.90
C LEU A 81 -8.59 24.16 -11.70
N LEU A 82 -8.69 24.70 -10.49
CA LEU A 82 -8.80 23.89 -9.28
C LEU A 82 -10.10 23.08 -9.30
N SER A 83 -11.23 23.68 -9.64
CA SER A 83 -12.52 22.98 -9.69
C SER A 83 -12.50 21.78 -10.62
N ASP A 84 -11.92 21.94 -11.81
CA ASP A 84 -11.73 20.85 -12.77
C ASP A 84 -10.81 19.75 -12.23
N MET A 85 -9.70 20.12 -11.57
CA MET A 85 -8.80 19.13 -10.97
C MET A 85 -9.46 18.36 -9.82
N PHE A 86 -10.25 19.03 -8.98
CA PHE A 86 -11.00 18.37 -7.91
C PHE A 86 -12.10 17.46 -8.47
N ALA A 87 -12.79 17.86 -9.55
CA ALA A 87 -13.79 17.04 -10.22
C ALA A 87 -13.17 15.76 -10.85
N LYS A 88 -12.07 15.92 -11.58
CA LYS A 88 -11.29 14.79 -12.13
C LYS A 88 -10.76 13.88 -11.02
N GLY A 89 -10.27 14.47 -9.92
CA GLY A 89 -9.81 13.73 -8.76
C GLY A 89 -10.92 12.94 -8.07
N LYS A 90 -12.15 13.46 -8.04
CA LYS A 90 -13.33 12.74 -7.52
C LYS A 90 -13.68 11.54 -8.38
N LEU A 91 -13.76 11.71 -9.71
CA LEU A 91 -14.02 10.61 -10.64
C LEU A 91 -12.99 9.48 -10.49
N ASN A 92 -11.71 9.82 -10.43
CA ASN A 92 -10.66 8.82 -10.22
C ASN A 92 -10.79 8.10 -8.87
N ARG A 93 -11.24 8.77 -7.81
CA ARG A 93 -11.47 8.13 -6.50
C ARG A 93 -12.63 7.14 -6.56
N ASP A 94 -13.73 7.51 -7.22
CA ASP A 94 -14.91 6.66 -7.35
C ASP A 94 -14.59 5.40 -8.16
N GLU A 95 -13.83 5.52 -9.27
CA GLU A 95 -13.34 4.38 -10.05
C GLU A 95 -12.40 3.48 -9.26
N MET A 96 -11.45 4.06 -8.52
CA MET A 96 -10.54 3.30 -7.66
C MET A 96 -11.28 2.58 -6.54
N ASP A 97 -12.34 3.16 -6.02
CA ASP A 97 -13.15 2.55 -4.96
C ASP A 97 -13.96 1.38 -5.49
N ALA A 98 -14.57 1.50 -6.67
CA ALA A 98 -15.21 0.37 -7.35
C ALA A 98 -14.21 -0.79 -7.60
N ARG A 99 -12.98 -0.47 -8.02
CA ARG A 99 -11.93 -1.48 -8.23
C ARG A 99 -11.49 -2.15 -6.94
N ARG A 100 -11.29 -1.39 -5.86
CA ARG A 100 -10.96 -1.95 -4.53
C ARG A 100 -12.04 -2.87 -4.00
N ASP A 101 -13.30 -2.52 -4.24
CA ASP A 101 -14.42 -3.36 -3.84
C ASP A 101 -14.40 -4.69 -4.60
N ALA A 102 -14.13 -4.68 -5.90
CA ALA A 102 -13.97 -5.89 -6.70
C ALA A 102 -12.76 -6.73 -6.25
N ASP A 103 -11.60 -6.10 -6.01
CA ASP A 103 -10.39 -6.78 -5.52
C ASP A 103 -10.62 -7.44 -4.14
N ALA A 104 -11.41 -6.79 -3.28
CA ALA A 104 -11.77 -7.34 -1.97
C ALA A 104 -12.61 -8.62 -2.10
N GLU A 105 -13.57 -8.66 -3.02
CA GLU A 105 -14.37 -9.88 -3.27
C GLU A 105 -13.51 -11.03 -3.80
N ILE A 106 -12.56 -10.74 -4.70
CA ILE A 106 -11.60 -11.73 -5.19
C ILE A 106 -10.74 -12.26 -4.03
N MET A 107 -10.25 -11.39 -3.16
CA MET A 107 -9.46 -11.78 -2.00
C MET A 107 -10.27 -12.66 -1.04
N ILE A 108 -11.53 -12.33 -0.77
CA ILE A 108 -12.43 -13.14 0.06
C ILE A 108 -12.60 -14.53 -0.56
N ALA A 109 -12.87 -14.62 -1.87
CA ALA A 109 -13.02 -15.89 -2.56
C ALA A 109 -11.75 -16.75 -2.49
N GLN A 110 -10.57 -16.16 -2.69
CA GLN A 110 -9.29 -16.86 -2.59
C GLN A 110 -9.01 -17.33 -1.16
N MET A 111 -9.28 -16.48 -0.15
CA MET A 111 -9.05 -16.82 1.25
C MET A 111 -9.97 -17.97 1.72
N LYS A 112 -11.19 -18.05 1.19
CA LYS A 112 -12.10 -19.18 1.44
C LYS A 112 -11.55 -20.52 0.92
N LEU A 113 -10.77 -20.51 -0.15
CA LEU A 113 -10.15 -21.72 -0.71
C LEU A 113 -8.91 -22.18 0.07
N ILE A 114 -8.24 -21.25 0.76
CA ILE A 114 -6.99 -21.52 1.49
C ILE A 114 -7.27 -21.90 2.95
N LEU A 115 -8.25 -21.25 3.57
CA LEU A 115 -8.57 -21.42 4.98
C LEU A 115 -9.63 -22.50 5.19
N THR A 116 -9.59 -23.13 6.36
CA THR A 116 -10.73 -23.92 6.85
C THR A 116 -11.93 -23.02 7.15
N ASP A 117 -13.14 -23.57 7.16
CA ASP A 117 -14.37 -22.77 7.36
C ASP A 117 -14.35 -21.94 8.66
N GLU A 118 -13.87 -22.52 9.77
CA GLU A 118 -13.74 -21.79 11.05
C GLU A 118 -12.71 -20.65 10.98
N GLN A 119 -11.57 -20.87 10.32
CA GLN A 119 -10.54 -19.86 10.16
C GLN A 119 -11.01 -18.74 9.24
N PHE A 120 -11.72 -19.10 8.16
CA PHE A 120 -12.31 -18.15 7.23
C PHE A 120 -13.36 -17.27 7.91
N ALA A 121 -14.24 -17.84 8.74
CA ALA A 121 -15.26 -17.08 9.46
C ALA A 121 -14.62 -15.99 10.36
N LYS A 122 -13.60 -16.35 11.15
CA LYS A 122 -12.88 -15.41 12.01
C LYS A 122 -12.12 -14.35 11.21
N TRP A 123 -11.46 -14.76 10.11
CA TRP A 123 -10.75 -13.84 9.25
C TRP A 123 -11.70 -12.84 8.56
N ASN A 124 -12.80 -13.32 8.00
CA ASN A 124 -13.78 -12.50 7.27
C ASN A 124 -14.46 -11.47 8.18
N GLU A 125 -14.75 -11.84 9.42
CA GLU A 125 -15.26 -10.91 10.43
C GLU A 125 -14.26 -9.76 10.69
N ASN A 126 -12.99 -10.10 10.90
CA ASN A 126 -11.93 -9.11 11.12
C ASN A 126 -11.70 -8.22 9.89
N PHE A 127 -11.71 -8.81 8.70
CA PHE A 127 -11.56 -8.11 7.42
C PHE A 127 -12.71 -7.11 7.19
N THR A 128 -13.95 -7.52 7.49
CA THR A 128 -15.14 -6.66 7.37
C THR A 128 -15.09 -5.49 8.34
N LYS A 129 -14.71 -5.74 9.60
CA LYS A 129 -14.51 -4.68 10.61
C LYS A 129 -13.44 -3.68 10.16
N LEU A 130 -12.35 -4.16 9.58
CA LEU A 130 -11.27 -3.31 9.06
C LEU A 130 -11.77 -2.45 7.89
N ARG A 131 -12.50 -3.05 6.92
CA ARG A 131 -13.09 -2.35 5.76
C ARG A 131 -14.08 -1.27 6.19
N ALA A 132 -14.94 -1.56 7.17
CA ALA A 132 -15.87 -0.59 7.74
C ALA A 132 -15.14 0.59 8.40
N LYS A 133 -14.04 0.34 9.12
CA LYS A 133 -13.24 1.40 9.73
C LYS A 133 -12.61 2.31 8.67
N PHE A 134 -12.02 1.75 7.61
CA PHE A 134 -11.44 2.54 6.52
C PHE A 134 -12.49 3.35 5.75
N LYS A 135 -13.69 2.80 5.53
CA LYS A 135 -14.79 3.53 4.87
C LYS A 135 -15.27 4.74 5.69
N LYS A 136 -15.19 4.68 7.02
CA LYS A 136 -15.59 5.77 7.92
C LYS A 136 -14.60 6.96 7.94
N PHE A 137 -13.33 6.73 7.58
CA PHE A 137 -12.28 7.77 7.57
C PHE A 137 -12.05 8.38 6.18
N ARG A 138 -12.84 7.97 5.17
CA ARG A 138 -12.85 8.54 3.82
C ARG A 138 -13.95 9.59 3.71
#